data_AF-A0AAD5HX12-F1
#
_entry.id   AF-A0AAD5HX12-F1
#
_cell.length_a   1.000
_cell.length_b   1.000
_cell.length_c   1.000
_cell.angle_alpha   90.00
_cell.angle_beta   90.00
_cell.angle_gamma   90.00
#
_symmetry.space_group_name_H-M   'P 1'
#
loop_
_entity.id
_entity.type
_entity.pdbx_description
1 polymer ?
#
loop_
_entity_poly.entity_id
_entity_poly.type
_entity_poly.pdbx_seq_one_letter_code
_entity_poly.pdbx_strand_id
1 'polypeptide(L)'
;MPKFDFLMHAMLGLAASHLSLCNTTEFSSQALTHRVHAIRLFDQRLSKPCVSKAEADARYATIMALTFQSSYMREGMIEFMIMLRGCTVVSHTVIPVLEESLFSGFTAESHTERVLSLQQNDPVDALLGDVWDAALASVNNLRPICNSVLEVRYLSILGRILKLSRTSPVEGFTEICLAYMIFGETSEVEFNHFTDPSNHAAQIIMAHFFVIEYILAAIALKPIIDSFPFRRVIIANWTKEISKKLPSGYEEYIRWPLEFAELCHREHGP
;
A
#
# COMPACT_ATOMS: atom_id res chain seq x y z
N MET A 1 -7.12 -21.57 25.89
CA MET A 1 -6.53 -20.37 25.24
C MET A 1 -6.54 -20.58 23.74
N PRO A 2 -6.87 -19.57 22.93
CA PRO A 2 -6.77 -19.67 21.47
C PRO A 2 -5.37 -20.11 21.05
N LYS A 3 -5.28 -20.94 20.00
CA LYS A 3 -4.00 -21.54 19.54
C LYS A 3 -3.02 -20.49 19.00
N PHE A 4 -3.52 -19.33 18.57
CA PHE A 4 -2.75 -18.24 17.94
C PHE A 4 -3.23 -16.86 18.44
N ASP A 5 -2.95 -16.53 19.71
CA ASP A 5 -3.40 -15.27 20.33
C ASP A 5 -2.93 -14.02 19.57
N PHE A 6 -1.71 -14.03 19.03
CA PHE A 6 -1.18 -12.93 18.21
C PHE A 6 -2.07 -12.63 16.98
N LEU A 7 -2.56 -13.67 16.30
CA LEU A 7 -3.47 -13.54 15.16
C LEU A 7 -4.85 -13.06 15.61
N MET A 8 -5.38 -13.61 16.71
CA MET A 8 -6.67 -13.20 17.25
C MET A 8 -6.69 -11.70 17.57
N HIS A 9 -5.65 -11.19 18.24
CA HIS A 9 -5.51 -9.76 18.50
C HIS A 9 -5.37 -8.94 17.21
N ALA A 10 -4.61 -9.42 16.20
CA ALA A 10 -4.50 -8.70 14.93
C ALA A 10 -5.84 -8.60 14.19
N MET A 11 -6.63 -9.66 14.18
CA MET A 11 -7.97 -9.67 13.57
C MET A 11 -8.94 -8.73 14.29
N LEU A 12 -8.95 -8.73 15.63
CA LEU A 12 -9.78 -7.81 16.42
C LEU A 12 -9.36 -6.35 16.22
N GLY A 13 -8.06 -6.07 16.16
CA GLY A 13 -7.53 -4.73 15.88
C GLY A 13 -7.95 -4.23 14.49
N LEU A 14 -7.89 -5.10 13.48
CA LEU A 14 -8.33 -4.79 12.11
C LEU A 14 -9.84 -4.52 12.05
N ALA A 15 -10.65 -5.39 12.66
CA ALA A 15 -12.09 -5.23 12.70
C ALA A 15 -12.51 -3.92 13.41
N ALA A 16 -11.90 -3.62 14.56
CA ALA A 16 -12.15 -2.37 15.29
C ALA A 16 -11.72 -1.13 14.48
N SER A 17 -10.59 -1.20 13.76
CA SER A 17 -10.13 -0.11 12.88
C SER A 17 -11.12 0.14 11.75
N HIS A 18 -11.59 -0.92 11.08
CA HIS A 18 -12.58 -0.83 10.02
C HIS A 18 -13.92 -0.28 10.54
N LEU A 19 -14.43 -0.79 11.67
CA LEU A 19 -15.67 -0.32 12.28
C LEU A 19 -15.61 1.15 12.69
N SER A 20 -14.47 1.62 13.19
CA SER A 20 -14.27 3.04 13.54
C SER A 20 -14.34 3.97 12.33
N LEU A 21 -14.04 3.45 11.13
CA LEU A 21 -14.13 4.21 9.88
C LEU A 21 -15.52 4.11 9.24
N CYS A 22 -16.25 2.99 9.42
CA CYS A 22 -17.62 2.81 8.93
C CYS A 22 -18.67 3.57 9.74
N ASN A 23 -18.51 3.59 11.07
CA ASN A 23 -19.58 3.93 12.00
C ASN A 23 -19.28 5.21 12.77
N THR A 24 -20.31 5.77 13.38
CA THR A 24 -20.17 6.89 14.32
C THR A 24 -19.53 6.48 15.65
N THR A 25 -19.54 5.18 15.97
CA THR A 25 -18.94 4.64 17.20
C THR A 25 -17.43 4.49 17.04
N GLU A 26 -16.68 5.20 17.87
CA GLU A 26 -15.22 5.18 17.87
C GLU A 26 -14.68 3.95 18.62
N PHE A 27 -13.96 3.07 17.93
CA PHE A 27 -13.24 1.93 18.51
C PHE A 27 -11.72 2.09 18.41
N SER A 28 -11.22 3.30 18.14
CA SER A 28 -9.79 3.56 17.89
C SER A 28 -8.90 3.14 19.05
N SER A 29 -9.34 3.34 20.30
CA SER A 29 -8.59 2.89 21.49
C SER A 29 -8.47 1.36 21.56
N GLN A 30 -9.55 0.65 21.28
CA GLN A 30 -9.60 -0.81 21.27
C GLN A 30 -8.74 -1.37 20.12
N ALA A 31 -8.85 -0.76 18.93
CA ALA A 31 -8.04 -1.09 17.77
C ALA A 31 -6.55 -1.01 18.10
N LEU A 32 -6.10 0.11 18.68
CA LEU A 32 -4.71 0.31 19.09
C LEU A 32 -4.29 -0.68 20.19
N THR A 33 -5.15 -0.94 21.17
CA THR A 33 -4.86 -1.90 22.25
C THR A 33 -4.62 -3.30 21.69
N HIS A 34 -5.50 -3.77 20.81
CA HIS A 34 -5.35 -5.06 20.15
C HIS A 34 -4.13 -5.09 19.23
N ARG A 35 -3.86 -4.02 18.48
CA ARG A 35 -2.68 -3.89 17.62
C ARG A 35 -1.38 -4.04 18.40
N VAL A 36 -1.20 -3.30 19.50
CA VAL A 36 0.00 -3.37 20.35
C VAL A 36 0.18 -4.77 20.92
N HIS A 37 -0.91 -5.41 21.36
CA HIS A 37 -0.84 -6.77 21.88
C HIS A 37 -0.45 -7.79 20.80
N ALA A 38 -1.00 -7.65 19.59
CA ALA A 38 -0.67 -8.48 18.45
C ALA A 38 0.82 -8.37 18.09
N ILE A 39 1.34 -7.14 17.94
CA ILE A 39 2.76 -6.90 17.62
C ILE A 39 3.67 -7.54 18.66
N ARG A 40 3.39 -7.33 19.95
CA ARG A 40 4.19 -7.89 21.05
C ARG A 40 4.21 -9.42 21.03
N LEU A 41 3.05 -10.06 20.90
CA LEU A 41 2.97 -11.52 20.86
C LEU A 41 3.57 -12.10 19.58
N PHE A 42 3.42 -11.37 18.46
CA PHE A 42 3.94 -11.78 17.17
C PHE A 42 5.48 -11.73 17.14
N ASP A 43 6.08 -10.65 17.63
CA ASP A 43 7.54 -10.52 17.78
C ASP A 43 8.14 -11.65 18.61
N GLN A 44 7.56 -11.93 19.79
CA GLN A 44 7.95 -13.07 20.63
C GLN A 44 7.85 -14.42 19.90
N ARG A 45 6.93 -14.54 18.94
CA ARG A 45 6.76 -15.76 18.16
C ARG A 45 7.75 -15.82 17.00
N LEU A 46 8.03 -14.70 16.34
CA LEU A 46 9.03 -14.60 15.27
C LEU A 46 10.44 -14.97 15.75
N SER A 47 10.79 -14.67 17.01
CA SER A 47 12.07 -15.09 17.61
C SER A 47 12.21 -16.61 17.81
N LYS A 48 11.18 -17.40 17.51
CA LYS A 48 11.17 -18.86 17.66
C LYS A 48 10.97 -19.53 16.29
N PRO A 49 11.60 -20.69 16.03
CA PRO A 49 11.34 -21.47 14.82
C PRO A 49 9.85 -21.77 14.65
N CYS A 50 9.37 -21.71 13.42
CA CYS A 50 8.01 -22.12 13.07
C CYS A 50 7.92 -23.66 13.18
N VAL A 51 6.93 -24.18 13.91
CA VAL A 51 6.87 -25.63 14.18
C VAL A 51 5.80 -26.36 13.37
N SER A 52 4.94 -25.64 12.64
CA SER A 52 3.89 -26.26 11.82
C SER A 52 3.41 -25.33 10.70
N LYS A 53 2.85 -25.92 9.64
CA LYS A 53 2.20 -25.18 8.55
C LYS A 53 1.10 -24.23 9.04
N ALA A 54 0.22 -24.71 9.94
CA ALA A 54 -0.85 -23.88 10.50
C ALA A 54 -0.33 -22.65 11.26
N GLU A 55 0.84 -22.77 11.88
CA GLU A 55 1.48 -21.63 12.53
C GLU A 55 2.12 -20.69 11.50
N ALA A 56 2.71 -21.21 10.43
CA ALA A 56 3.24 -20.39 9.34
C ALA A 56 2.13 -19.53 8.71
N ASP A 57 0.99 -20.17 8.41
CA ASP A 57 -0.21 -19.48 7.92
C ASP A 57 -0.69 -18.43 8.94
N ALA A 58 -0.73 -18.76 10.24
CA ALA A 58 -1.16 -17.81 11.26
C ALA A 58 -0.22 -16.60 11.38
N ARG A 59 1.10 -16.80 11.27
CA ARG A 59 2.11 -15.73 11.29
C ARG A 59 1.95 -14.81 10.08
N TYR A 60 1.73 -15.37 8.89
CA TYR A 60 1.50 -14.58 7.68
C TYR A 60 0.17 -13.83 7.72
N ALA A 61 -0.91 -14.48 8.18
CA ALA A 61 -2.20 -13.84 8.42
C ALA A 61 -2.08 -12.63 9.36
N THR A 62 -1.23 -12.75 10.38
CA THR A 62 -1.01 -11.69 11.37
C THR A 62 -0.35 -10.48 10.77
N ILE A 63 0.76 -10.64 10.03
CA ILE A 63 1.42 -9.51 9.39
C ILE A 63 0.52 -8.86 8.35
N MET A 64 -0.24 -9.63 7.56
CA MET A 64 -1.23 -9.10 6.63
C MET A 64 -2.31 -8.26 7.33
N ALA A 65 -2.86 -8.75 8.45
CA ALA A 65 -3.85 -8.00 9.23
C ALA A 65 -3.27 -6.70 9.83
N LEU A 66 -2.00 -6.71 10.27
CA LEU A 66 -1.30 -5.52 10.74
C LEU A 66 -1.03 -4.52 9.61
N THR A 67 -0.67 -5.00 8.41
CA THR A 67 -0.50 -4.20 7.20
C THR A 67 -1.81 -3.49 6.82
N PHE A 68 -2.93 -4.21 6.76
CA PHE A 68 -4.23 -3.58 6.46
C PHE A 68 -4.69 -2.59 7.52
N GLN A 69 -4.37 -2.82 8.79
CA GLN A 69 -4.61 -1.81 9.83
C GLN A 69 -3.80 -0.53 9.56
N SER A 70 -2.53 -0.64 9.16
CA SER A 70 -1.72 0.55 8.80
C SER A 70 -2.33 1.32 7.62
N SER A 71 -2.95 0.60 6.66
CA SER A 71 -3.62 1.24 5.51
C SER A 71 -4.94 1.95 5.86
N TYR A 72 -5.40 1.83 7.11
CA TYR A 72 -6.55 2.55 7.67
C TYR A 72 -6.14 3.76 8.53
N MET A 73 -4.84 3.95 8.78
CA MET A 73 -4.33 5.02 9.63
C MET A 73 -4.00 6.28 8.82
N ARG A 74 -4.48 7.44 9.28
CA ARG A 74 -4.28 8.74 8.60
C ARG A 74 -2.81 9.18 8.51
N GLU A 75 -1.99 8.74 9.45
CA GLU A 75 -0.54 9.00 9.48
C GLU A 75 0.27 7.71 9.26
N GLY A 76 -0.38 6.66 8.73
CA GLY A 76 0.16 5.30 8.64
C GLY A 76 0.99 4.98 7.39
N MET A 77 1.31 5.96 6.53
CA MET A 77 1.98 5.67 5.25
C MET A 77 3.30 4.91 5.43
N ILE A 78 4.20 5.44 6.27
CA ILE A 78 5.51 4.81 6.50
C ILE A 78 5.36 3.49 7.24
N GLU A 79 4.43 3.41 8.21
CA GLU A 79 4.14 2.16 8.91
C GLU A 79 3.58 1.08 7.96
N PHE A 80 2.74 1.46 7.01
CA PHE A 80 2.23 0.57 5.97
C PHE A 80 3.36 -0.01 5.12
N MET A 81 4.32 0.83 4.73
CA MET A 81 5.51 0.42 3.97
C MET A 81 6.39 -0.54 4.75
N ILE A 82 6.62 -0.26 6.04
CA ILE A 82 7.38 -1.16 6.94
C ILE A 82 6.67 -2.51 7.06
N MET A 83 5.35 -2.51 7.26
CA MET A 83 4.57 -3.75 7.39
C MET A 83 4.55 -4.56 6.09
N LEU A 84 4.45 -3.91 4.92
CA LEU A 84 4.58 -4.56 3.62
C LEU A 84 5.93 -5.25 3.45
N ARG A 85 7.03 -4.57 3.79
CA ARG A 85 8.36 -5.19 3.82
C ARG A 85 8.40 -6.39 4.76
N GLY A 86 7.75 -6.27 5.92
CA GLY A 86 7.53 -7.37 6.86
C GLY A 86 6.81 -8.57 6.25
N CYS A 87 5.81 -8.37 5.39
CA CYS A 87 5.14 -9.46 4.69
C CYS A 87 6.12 -10.28 3.83
N THR A 88 7.00 -9.62 3.07
CA THR A 88 8.03 -10.30 2.26
C THR A 88 9.03 -11.06 3.13
N VAL A 89 9.45 -10.49 4.25
CA VAL A 89 10.37 -11.19 5.18
C VAL A 89 9.69 -12.41 5.79
N VAL A 90 8.45 -12.28 6.26
CA VAL A 90 7.70 -13.39 6.87
C VAL A 90 7.39 -14.48 5.83
N SER A 91 7.01 -14.14 4.60
CA SER A 91 6.78 -15.15 3.56
C SER A 91 8.04 -15.95 3.28
N HIS A 92 9.19 -15.31 3.07
CA HIS A 92 10.45 -16.01 2.76
C HIS A 92 11.03 -16.80 3.93
N THR A 93 10.77 -16.39 5.18
CA THR A 93 11.39 -17.01 6.36
C THR A 93 10.53 -18.07 7.02
N VAL A 94 9.20 -17.95 6.91
CA VAL A 94 8.24 -18.78 7.67
C VAL A 94 7.46 -19.72 6.77
N ILE A 95 7.24 -19.36 5.51
CA ILE A 95 6.49 -20.17 4.56
C ILE A 95 7.48 -20.83 3.59
N PRO A 96 7.75 -22.15 3.71
CA PRO A 96 8.72 -22.83 2.85
C PRO A 96 8.33 -22.80 1.37
N VAL A 97 7.02 -22.91 1.10
CA VAL A 97 6.42 -22.90 -0.24
C VAL A 97 5.09 -22.15 -0.14
N LEU A 98 4.98 -20.97 -0.74
CA LEU A 98 3.78 -20.11 -0.63
C LEU A 98 2.59 -20.74 -1.35
N GLU A 99 2.84 -21.49 -2.41
CA GLU A 99 1.85 -22.22 -3.21
C GLU A 99 1.14 -23.30 -2.40
N GLU A 100 1.81 -23.84 -1.36
CA GLU A 100 1.21 -24.81 -0.45
C GLU A 100 0.46 -24.14 0.71
N SER A 101 0.63 -22.84 0.95
CA SER A 101 -0.01 -22.10 2.04
C SER A 101 -1.50 -21.83 1.77
N LEU A 102 -2.27 -21.53 2.83
CA LEU A 102 -3.60 -20.92 2.69
C LEU A 102 -3.58 -19.58 1.92
N PHE A 103 -2.41 -18.99 1.77
CA PHE A 103 -2.17 -17.71 1.11
C PHE A 103 -1.57 -17.85 -0.30
N SER A 104 -1.68 -19.02 -0.95
CA SER A 104 -1.21 -19.23 -2.32
C SER A 104 -1.78 -18.23 -3.34
N GLY A 105 -2.98 -17.70 -3.08
CA GLY A 105 -3.58 -16.61 -3.86
C GLY A 105 -2.90 -15.24 -3.76
N PHE A 106 -1.91 -15.08 -2.87
CA PHE A 106 -1.12 -13.84 -2.71
C PHE A 106 0.19 -13.87 -3.52
N THR A 107 0.43 -14.90 -4.34
CA THR A 107 1.51 -14.86 -5.34
C THR A 107 1.23 -13.79 -6.40
N ALA A 108 2.26 -13.24 -7.02
CA ALA A 108 2.09 -12.27 -8.12
C ALA A 108 1.30 -12.88 -9.29
N GLU A 109 1.51 -14.16 -9.59
CA GLU A 109 0.81 -14.90 -10.63
C GLU A 109 -0.69 -15.04 -10.31
N SER A 110 -1.04 -15.62 -9.15
CA SER A 110 -2.45 -15.78 -8.75
C SER A 110 -3.17 -14.45 -8.60
N HIS A 111 -2.47 -13.41 -8.13
CA HIS A 111 -3.03 -12.06 -8.09
C HIS A 111 -3.34 -11.56 -9.51
N THR A 112 -2.39 -11.67 -10.44
CA THR A 112 -2.57 -11.26 -11.84
C THR A 112 -3.74 -11.99 -12.50
N GLU A 113 -3.82 -13.32 -12.34
CA GLU A 113 -4.94 -14.13 -12.81
C GLU A 113 -6.28 -13.65 -12.23
N ARG A 114 -6.30 -13.33 -10.93
CA ARG A 114 -7.50 -12.82 -10.27
C ARG A 114 -7.90 -11.46 -10.83
N VAL A 115 -6.96 -10.54 -11.06
CA VAL A 115 -7.26 -9.23 -11.66
C VAL A 115 -7.78 -9.38 -13.08
N LEU A 116 -7.17 -10.25 -13.89
CA LEU A 116 -7.66 -10.58 -15.23
C LEU A 116 -9.08 -11.16 -15.19
N SER A 117 -9.40 -12.01 -14.21
CA SER A 117 -10.74 -12.57 -14.04
C SER A 117 -11.83 -11.53 -13.69
N LEU A 118 -11.41 -10.35 -13.19
CA LEU A 118 -12.30 -9.24 -12.86
C LEU A 118 -12.52 -8.29 -14.03
N GLN A 119 -11.79 -8.45 -15.13
CA GLN A 119 -11.91 -7.56 -16.28
C GLN A 119 -13.31 -7.65 -16.90
N GLN A 120 -13.89 -6.48 -17.11
CA GLN A 120 -14.99 -6.29 -18.04
C GLN A 120 -14.37 -5.72 -19.32
N ASN A 121 -14.84 -6.15 -20.50
CA ASN A 121 -14.37 -5.64 -21.80
C ASN A 121 -14.86 -4.20 -22.08
N ASP A 122 -14.80 -3.34 -21.06
CA ASP A 122 -15.16 -1.94 -21.15
C ASP A 122 -14.03 -1.19 -21.87
N PRO A 123 -14.34 -0.36 -22.88
CA PRO A 123 -13.33 0.50 -23.48
C PRO A 123 -12.75 1.45 -22.43
N VAL A 124 -11.42 1.59 -22.41
CA VAL A 124 -10.74 2.58 -21.56
C VAL A 124 -11.20 3.98 -22.00
N ASP A 125 -11.78 4.73 -21.07
CA ASP A 125 -12.28 6.09 -21.32
C ASP A 125 -11.14 7.00 -21.80
N ALA A 126 -11.37 7.75 -22.88
CA ALA A 126 -10.41 8.71 -23.41
C ALA A 126 -9.99 9.76 -22.36
N LEU A 127 -10.88 10.11 -21.43
CA LEU A 127 -10.60 11.03 -20.32
C LEU A 127 -9.50 10.49 -19.37
N LEU A 128 -9.35 9.16 -19.27
CA LEU A 128 -8.25 8.56 -18.50
C LEU A 128 -6.90 8.77 -19.19
N GLY A 129 -6.87 8.92 -20.51
CA GLY A 129 -5.65 9.23 -21.26
C GLY A 129 -4.99 10.52 -20.80
N ASP A 130 -5.78 11.58 -20.62
CA ASP A 130 -5.31 12.88 -20.16
C ASP A 130 -4.79 12.81 -18.71
N VAL A 131 -5.45 12.02 -17.85
CA VAL A 131 -5.01 11.79 -16.47
C VAL A 131 -3.64 11.11 -16.45
N TRP A 132 -3.41 10.11 -17.29
CA TRP A 132 -2.13 9.41 -17.37
C TRP A 132 -1.01 10.28 -17.96
N ASP A 133 -1.32 11.12 -18.96
CA ASP A 133 -0.34 12.04 -19.54
C ASP A 133 0.07 13.12 -18.52
N ALA A 134 -0.88 13.66 -17.76
CA ALA A 134 -0.60 14.60 -16.67
C ALA A 134 0.23 13.94 -15.55
N ALA A 135 -0.12 12.73 -15.15
CA ALA A 135 0.63 11.96 -14.16
C ALA A 135 2.06 11.69 -14.62
N LEU A 136 2.25 11.33 -15.89
CA LEU A 136 3.57 11.03 -16.46
C LEU A 136 4.43 12.30 -16.56
N ALA A 137 3.84 13.44 -16.91
CA ALA A 137 4.52 14.72 -16.86
C ALA A 137 4.98 15.05 -15.43
N SER A 138 4.10 14.88 -14.44
CA SER A 138 4.42 15.12 -13.02
C SER A 138 5.55 14.21 -12.53
N VAL A 139 5.48 12.91 -12.82
CA VAL A 139 6.54 11.95 -12.49
C VAL A 139 7.86 12.35 -13.16
N ASN A 140 7.86 12.72 -14.44
CA ASN A 140 9.10 13.14 -15.10
C ASN A 140 9.70 14.41 -14.47
N ASN A 141 8.88 15.30 -13.91
CA ASN A 141 9.35 16.50 -13.23
C ASN A 141 10.10 16.21 -11.92
N LEU A 142 9.96 15.01 -11.33
CA LEU A 142 10.68 14.66 -10.09
C LEU A 142 12.17 14.35 -10.31
N ARG A 143 12.60 14.13 -11.57
CA ARG A 143 13.99 13.75 -11.88
C ARG A 143 15.06 14.65 -11.22
N PRO A 144 14.93 15.99 -11.20
CA PRO A 144 15.96 16.87 -10.64
C PRO A 144 16.11 16.77 -9.12
N ILE A 145 15.10 16.27 -8.41
CA ILE A 145 15.13 16.16 -6.94
C ILE A 145 15.48 14.75 -6.45
N CYS A 146 15.60 13.76 -7.34
CA CYS A 146 16.06 12.42 -6.97
C CYS A 146 17.57 12.42 -6.68
N ASN A 147 17.94 11.97 -5.49
CA ASN A 147 19.32 11.91 -5.00
C ASN A 147 19.78 10.48 -4.64
N SER A 148 18.89 9.48 -4.65
CA SER A 148 19.24 8.08 -4.38
C SER A 148 18.91 7.11 -5.51
N VAL A 149 19.60 5.96 -5.52
CA VAL A 149 19.37 4.88 -6.49
C VAL A 149 17.92 4.38 -6.44
N LEU A 150 17.35 4.25 -5.25
CA LEU A 150 15.99 3.76 -5.09
C LEU A 150 14.95 4.78 -5.59
N GLU A 151 15.18 6.08 -5.39
CA GLU A 151 14.32 7.14 -5.95
C GLU A 151 14.32 7.10 -7.48
N VAL A 152 15.50 6.99 -8.12
CA VAL A 152 15.61 6.89 -9.58
C VAL A 152 14.95 5.61 -10.12
N ARG A 153 15.09 4.48 -9.38
CA ARG A 153 14.46 3.21 -9.71
C ARG A 153 12.94 3.33 -9.64
N TYR A 154 12.38 3.85 -8.54
CA TYR A 154 10.93 4.05 -8.40
C TYR A 154 10.38 5.02 -9.43
N LEU A 155 11.12 6.06 -9.79
CA LEU A 155 10.70 6.97 -10.84
C LEU A 155 10.56 6.28 -12.21
N SER A 156 11.52 5.41 -12.54
CA SER A 156 11.45 4.58 -13.76
C SER A 156 10.24 3.63 -13.74
N ILE A 157 9.95 3.05 -12.56
CA ILE A 157 8.80 2.15 -12.38
C ILE A 157 7.47 2.89 -12.54
N LEU A 158 7.32 4.07 -11.90
CA LEU A 158 6.12 4.90 -12.07
C LEU A 158 5.92 5.28 -13.54
N GLY A 159 6.99 5.66 -14.24
CA GLY A 159 6.93 5.94 -15.68
C GLY A 159 6.53 4.71 -16.52
N ARG A 160 6.93 3.50 -16.12
CA ARG A 160 6.51 2.24 -16.77
C ARG A 160 5.04 1.93 -16.52
N ILE A 161 4.59 2.00 -15.27
CA ILE A 161 3.18 1.81 -14.88
C ILE A 161 2.28 2.68 -15.73
N LEU A 162 2.55 3.99 -15.76
CA LEU A 162 1.72 4.96 -16.48
C LEU A 162 1.66 4.69 -17.99
N LYS A 163 2.76 4.24 -18.60
CA LYS A 163 2.78 3.87 -20.02
C LYS A 163 1.95 2.62 -20.29
N LEU A 164 2.09 1.58 -19.47
CA LEU A 164 1.30 0.35 -19.58
C LEU A 164 -0.19 0.62 -19.35
N SER A 165 -0.53 1.46 -18.37
CA SER A 165 -1.92 1.81 -18.05
C SER A 165 -2.68 2.48 -19.20
N ARG A 166 -1.99 3.06 -20.20
CA ARG A 166 -2.64 3.60 -21.40
C ARG A 166 -3.22 2.52 -22.30
N THR A 167 -2.56 1.37 -22.37
CA THR A 167 -2.96 0.26 -23.25
C THR A 167 -3.71 -0.82 -22.49
N SER A 168 -3.30 -1.08 -21.25
CA SER A 168 -3.87 -2.11 -20.39
C SER A 168 -3.79 -1.69 -18.92
N PRO A 169 -4.91 -1.24 -18.33
CA PRO A 169 -4.97 -0.94 -16.90
C PRO A 169 -4.57 -2.13 -16.01
N VAL A 170 -4.78 -3.36 -16.48
CA VAL A 170 -4.39 -4.58 -15.74
C VAL A 170 -2.91 -4.86 -15.81
N GLU A 171 -2.25 -4.63 -16.95
CA GLU A 171 -0.78 -4.70 -16.99
C GLU A 171 -0.15 -3.62 -16.11
N GLY A 172 -0.70 -2.41 -16.14
CA GLY A 172 -0.27 -1.35 -15.23
C GLY A 172 -0.48 -1.73 -13.75
N PHE A 173 -1.60 -2.36 -13.40
CA PHE A 173 -1.87 -2.77 -12.02
C PHE A 173 -0.99 -3.95 -11.58
N THR A 174 -0.72 -4.89 -12.49
CA THR A 174 0.26 -5.96 -12.26
C THR A 174 1.63 -5.38 -11.94
N GLU A 175 2.02 -4.35 -12.67
CA GLU A 175 3.28 -3.62 -12.45
C GLU A 175 3.31 -2.89 -11.10
N ILE A 176 2.17 -2.37 -10.61
CA ILE A 176 2.04 -1.84 -9.24
C ILE A 176 2.30 -2.94 -8.19
N CYS A 177 1.76 -4.14 -8.37
CA CYS A 177 1.98 -5.26 -7.46
C CYS A 177 3.46 -5.65 -7.38
N LEU A 178 4.15 -5.67 -8.53
CA LEU A 178 5.60 -5.90 -8.59
C LEU A 178 6.39 -4.76 -7.91
N ALA A 179 5.92 -3.52 -8.05
CA ALA A 179 6.55 -2.37 -7.40
C ALA A 179 6.51 -2.46 -5.86
N TYR A 180 5.47 -3.09 -5.27
CA TYR A 180 5.44 -3.33 -3.82
C TYR A 180 6.52 -4.33 -3.35
N MET A 181 6.86 -5.32 -4.17
CA MET A 181 7.84 -6.36 -3.81
C MET A 181 9.26 -5.79 -3.66
N ILE A 182 9.58 -4.72 -4.37
CA ILE A 182 10.89 -4.07 -4.32
C ILE A 182 11.23 -3.59 -2.90
N PHE A 183 10.24 -3.13 -2.12
CA PHE A 183 10.48 -2.75 -0.72
C PHE A 183 10.98 -3.92 0.13
N GLY A 184 10.50 -5.13 -0.16
CA GLY A 184 10.95 -6.38 0.46
C GLY A 184 12.39 -6.77 0.10
N GLU A 185 12.78 -6.53 -1.15
CA GLU A 185 14.09 -6.91 -1.71
C GLU A 185 15.21 -5.89 -1.42
N THR A 186 14.83 -4.64 -1.13
CA THR A 186 15.79 -3.55 -0.95
C THR A 186 16.57 -3.70 0.36
N SER A 187 17.84 -3.27 0.35
CA SER A 187 18.68 -3.29 1.55
C SER A 187 18.09 -2.46 2.69
N GLU A 188 18.45 -2.77 3.93
CA GLU A 188 18.00 -2.00 5.10
C GLU A 188 18.40 -0.53 5.01
N VAL A 189 19.62 -0.25 4.58
CA VAL A 189 20.13 1.13 4.44
C VAL A 189 19.33 1.92 3.41
N GLU A 190 19.13 1.37 2.23
CA GLU A 190 18.36 2.05 1.16
C GLU A 190 16.89 2.23 1.54
N PHE A 191 16.27 1.22 2.17
CA PHE A 191 14.89 1.31 2.61
C PHE A 191 14.71 2.38 3.70
N ASN A 192 15.61 2.44 4.69
CA ASN A 192 15.58 3.43 5.75
C ASN A 192 15.77 4.85 5.17
N HIS A 193 16.69 5.02 4.23
CA HIS A 193 16.88 6.31 3.54
C HIS A 193 15.65 6.73 2.73
N PHE A 194 14.99 5.80 2.05
CA PHE A 194 13.80 6.08 1.25
C PHE A 194 12.55 6.37 2.10
N THR A 195 12.46 5.76 3.28
CA THR A 195 11.34 5.98 4.22
C THR A 195 11.59 7.11 5.22
N ASP A 196 12.77 7.72 5.19
CA ASP A 196 13.12 8.86 6.04
C ASP A 196 12.15 10.04 5.78
N PRO A 197 11.47 10.56 6.81
CA PRO A 197 10.59 11.72 6.68
C PRO A 197 11.27 12.99 6.14
N SER A 198 12.59 13.12 6.30
CA SER A 198 13.39 14.23 5.79
C SER A 198 13.80 14.07 4.33
N ASN A 199 13.65 12.87 3.76
CA ASN A 199 13.85 12.63 2.34
C ASN A 199 12.61 13.06 1.53
N HIS A 200 12.46 14.36 1.33
CA HIS A 200 11.31 14.95 0.67
C HIS A 200 11.05 14.39 -0.74
N ALA A 201 12.10 14.06 -1.50
CA ALA A 201 11.96 13.45 -2.82
C ALA A 201 11.28 12.08 -2.74
N ALA A 202 11.73 11.21 -1.82
CA ALA A 202 11.11 9.91 -1.61
C ALA A 202 9.67 10.04 -1.07
N GLN A 203 9.40 10.99 -0.17
CA GLN A 203 8.03 11.26 0.29
C GLN A 203 7.10 11.63 -0.88
N ILE A 204 7.55 12.50 -1.79
CA ILE A 204 6.77 12.89 -2.98
C ILE A 204 6.59 11.72 -3.95
N ILE A 205 7.62 10.89 -4.15
CA ILE A 205 7.52 9.68 -4.97
C ILE A 205 6.48 8.71 -4.38
N MET A 206 6.46 8.52 -3.06
CA MET A 206 5.46 7.70 -2.38
C MET A 206 4.04 8.26 -2.55
N ALA A 207 3.86 9.59 -2.48
CA ALA A 207 2.56 10.23 -2.75
C ALA A 207 2.07 9.94 -4.18
N HIS A 208 2.94 10.06 -5.19
CA HIS A 208 2.60 9.70 -6.57
C HIS A 208 2.24 8.23 -6.68
N PHE A 209 3.07 7.35 -6.11
CA PHE A 209 2.86 5.91 -6.16
C PHE A 209 1.49 5.52 -5.62
N PHE A 210 1.10 6.00 -4.43
CA PHE A 210 -0.20 5.66 -3.86
C PHE A 210 -1.38 6.26 -4.62
N VAL A 211 -1.27 7.49 -5.14
CA VAL A 211 -2.34 8.08 -5.95
C VAL A 211 -2.51 7.30 -7.26
N ILE A 212 -1.42 6.98 -7.96
CA ILE A 212 -1.44 6.18 -9.19
C ILE A 212 -1.99 4.78 -8.91
N GLU A 213 -1.53 4.14 -7.83
CA GLU A 213 -2.03 2.83 -7.38
C GLU A 213 -3.54 2.84 -7.21
N TYR A 214 -4.09 3.84 -6.51
CA TYR A 214 -5.52 3.93 -6.28
C TYR A 214 -6.33 4.14 -7.56
N ILE A 215 -5.93 5.09 -8.41
CA ILE A 215 -6.65 5.37 -9.66
C ILE A 215 -6.69 4.09 -10.51
N LEU A 216 -5.56 3.39 -10.58
CA LEU A 216 -5.44 2.18 -11.37
C LEU A 216 -6.22 1.01 -10.76
N ALA A 217 -6.19 0.84 -9.44
CA ALA A 217 -7.00 -0.13 -8.72
C ALA A 217 -8.50 0.11 -8.93
N ALA A 218 -8.96 1.36 -8.92
CA ALA A 218 -10.35 1.70 -9.15
C ALA A 218 -10.86 1.29 -10.55
N ILE A 219 -9.95 1.18 -11.52
CA ILE A 219 -10.26 0.70 -12.88
C ILE A 219 -10.13 -0.83 -12.92
N ALA A 220 -8.95 -1.35 -12.56
CA ALA A 220 -8.61 -2.78 -12.69
C ALA A 220 -9.42 -3.69 -11.75
N LEU A 221 -9.82 -3.17 -10.58
CA LEU A 221 -10.57 -3.90 -9.55
C LEU A 221 -11.99 -3.38 -9.38
N LYS A 222 -12.55 -2.67 -10.37
CA LYS A 222 -13.88 -2.07 -10.34
C LYS A 222 -14.98 -2.96 -9.71
N PRO A 223 -15.06 -4.28 -9.98
CA PRO A 223 -16.11 -5.12 -9.38
C PRO A 223 -16.01 -5.32 -7.86
N ILE A 224 -14.84 -5.05 -7.26
CA ILE A 224 -14.57 -5.29 -5.84
C ILE A 224 -14.05 -4.06 -5.10
N ILE A 225 -13.89 -2.92 -5.77
CA ILE A 225 -13.26 -1.72 -5.20
C ILE A 225 -14.01 -1.21 -3.96
N ASP A 226 -15.32 -1.42 -3.88
CA ASP A 226 -16.17 -1.06 -2.74
C ASP A 226 -15.83 -1.82 -1.46
N SER A 227 -15.05 -2.92 -1.56
CA SER A 227 -14.49 -3.61 -0.40
C SER A 227 -13.37 -2.82 0.29
N PHE A 228 -12.91 -1.72 -0.32
CA PHE A 228 -11.86 -0.84 0.19
C PHE A 228 -12.35 0.61 0.33
N PRO A 229 -13.45 0.86 1.06
CA PRO A 229 -14.19 2.11 1.02
C PRO A 229 -13.39 3.33 1.50
N PHE A 230 -12.36 3.12 2.31
CA PHE A 230 -11.56 4.19 2.92
C PHE A 230 -10.28 4.51 2.17
N ARG A 231 -9.89 3.67 1.19
CA ARG A 231 -8.55 3.74 0.59
C ARG A 231 -8.29 5.11 -0.05
N ARG A 232 -9.29 5.64 -0.76
CA ARG A 232 -9.26 6.98 -1.36
C ARG A 232 -8.96 8.08 -0.33
N VAL A 233 -9.72 8.09 0.77
CA VAL A 233 -9.63 9.11 1.82
C VAL A 233 -8.29 9.02 2.56
N ILE A 234 -7.82 7.80 2.85
CA ILE A 234 -6.53 7.60 3.51
C ILE A 234 -5.38 8.09 2.63
N ILE A 235 -5.36 7.75 1.33
CA ILE A 235 -4.32 8.23 0.41
C ILE A 235 -4.36 9.75 0.27
N ALA A 236 -5.55 10.34 0.16
CA ALA A 236 -5.69 11.80 0.15
C ALA A 236 -5.11 12.45 1.42
N ASN A 237 -5.32 11.84 2.59
CA ASN A 237 -4.73 12.32 3.84
C ASN A 237 -3.20 12.16 3.85
N TRP A 238 -2.66 11.01 3.43
CA TRP A 238 -1.22 10.80 3.34
C TRP A 238 -0.55 11.87 2.46
N THR A 239 -1.12 12.14 1.29
CA THR A 239 -0.62 13.18 0.38
C THR A 239 -0.67 14.58 1.00
N LYS A 240 -1.74 14.92 1.72
CA LYS A 240 -1.86 16.21 2.43
C LYS A 240 -0.82 16.35 3.55
N GLU A 241 -0.61 15.28 4.32
CA GLU A 241 0.39 15.29 5.41
C GLU A 241 1.82 15.43 4.88
N ILE A 242 2.13 14.84 3.72
CA ILE A 242 3.42 15.05 3.04
C ILE A 242 3.56 16.52 2.66
N SER A 243 2.56 17.09 1.97
CA SER A 243 2.57 18.47 1.50
C SER A 243 2.83 19.48 2.63
N LYS A 244 2.21 19.30 3.80
CA LYS A 244 2.42 20.16 4.98
C LYS A 244 3.85 20.19 5.50
N LYS A 245 4.64 19.15 5.21
CA LYS A 245 6.01 18.98 5.71
C LYS A 245 7.08 19.35 4.66
N LEU A 246 6.68 19.66 3.43
CA LEU A 246 7.62 20.01 2.37
C LEU A 246 8.21 21.42 2.58
N PRO A 247 9.51 21.61 2.31
CA PRO A 247 10.11 22.93 2.30
C PRO A 247 9.65 23.73 1.08
N SER A 248 9.80 25.05 1.14
CA SER A 248 9.51 25.94 0.01
C SER A 248 10.33 25.55 -1.23
N GLY A 249 9.69 25.59 -2.40
CA GLY A 249 10.26 25.19 -3.68
C GLY A 249 9.91 23.75 -4.10
N TYR A 250 9.19 22.99 -3.27
CA TYR A 250 8.74 21.63 -3.60
C TYR A 250 7.26 21.54 -4.01
N GLU A 251 6.55 22.68 -4.00
CA GLU A 251 5.10 22.75 -4.24
C GLU A 251 4.72 22.28 -5.65
N GLU A 252 5.59 22.49 -6.64
CA GLU A 252 5.34 22.02 -8.01
C GLU A 252 5.41 20.51 -8.14
N TYR A 253 6.29 19.85 -7.36
CA TYR A 253 6.53 18.41 -7.46
C TYR A 253 5.37 17.62 -6.87
N ILE A 254 4.74 18.09 -5.79
CA ILE A 254 3.63 17.39 -5.13
C ILE A 254 2.24 17.78 -5.69
N ARG A 255 2.19 18.70 -6.65
CA ARG A 255 0.94 19.32 -7.12
C ARG A 255 -0.08 18.32 -7.64
N TRP A 256 0.33 17.44 -8.55
CA TRP A 256 -0.60 16.47 -9.17
C TRP A 256 -1.21 15.50 -8.14
N PRO A 257 -0.45 14.88 -7.21
CA PRO A 257 -1.05 14.11 -6.11
C PRO A 257 -2.01 14.94 -5.24
N LEU A 258 -1.71 16.22 -5.00
CA LEU A 258 -2.57 17.08 -4.18
C LEU A 258 -3.90 17.41 -4.84
N GLU A 259 -3.91 17.67 -6.14
CA GLU A 259 -5.15 17.89 -6.90
C GLU A 259 -6.11 16.70 -6.73
N PHE A 260 -5.59 15.47 -6.80
CA PHE A 260 -6.36 14.27 -6.46
C PHE A 260 -6.92 14.31 -5.03
N ALA A 261 -6.09 14.66 -4.05
CA ALA A 261 -6.48 14.72 -2.64
C ALA A 261 -7.53 15.82 -2.33
N GLU A 262 -7.54 16.89 -3.11
CA GLU A 262 -8.54 17.97 -3.05
C GLU A 262 -9.88 17.55 -3.66
N LEU A 263 -9.86 16.86 -4.80
CA LEU A 263 -11.08 16.30 -5.41
C LEU A 263 -11.79 15.33 -4.46
N CYS A 264 -11.04 14.50 -3.73
CA CYS A 264 -11.58 13.61 -2.70
C CYS A 264 -12.37 14.36 -1.62
N HIS A 265 -11.93 15.58 -1.25
CA HIS A 265 -12.59 16.38 -0.22
C HIS A 265 -13.89 17.01 -0.72
N ARG A 266 -13.98 17.38 -2.01
CA ARG A 266 -15.19 17.97 -2.59
C ARG A 266 -16.35 16.98 -2.68
N GLU A 267 -16.05 15.69 -2.86
CA GLU A 267 -17.06 14.64 -2.91
C GLU A 267 -17.53 14.16 -1.52
N HIS A 268 -16.81 14.51 -0.44
CA HIS A 268 -17.10 14.09 0.94
C HIS A 268 -17.11 15.27 1.95
N GLY A 269 -17.23 16.51 1.46
CA GLY A 269 -17.41 17.71 2.29
C GLY A 269 -18.86 17.81 2.78
N PRO A 270 -19.13 18.61 3.83
CA PRO A 270 -20.49 18.78 4.35
C PRO A 270 -21.49 19.28 3.30
#